data_AF-A0AAV1J912-F1
#
_entry.id   AF-A0AAV1J912-F1
#
_cell.length_a   1.000
_cell.length_b   1.000
_cell.length_c   1.000
_cell.angle_alpha   90.00
_cell.angle_beta   90.00
_cell.angle_gamma   90.00
#
_symmetry.space_group_name_H-M   'P 1'
#
loop_
_entity.id
_entity.type
_entity.pdbx_description
1 polymer ?
#
loop_
_entity_poly.entity_id
_entity_poly.type
_entity_poly.pdbx_seq_one_letter_code
_entity_poly.pdbx_strand_id
1 'polypeptide(L)'
;MVARIIIAGESQCNTFAEICFIADYLSKNLPDFCYDRIEKPVLDWTAWLFKTNQKNKWHHTSSPLVWKELLTTGKSVERECSYIGTNYATKVLKYVEKIGLALTNTDILIILDHIPFSEDQAIGDWLHDNKKLMQKIALMINASASSKMKIILPNLGPACYNATVLSQSLTHISKHNIIVATSDLGMEVTPIIAKMNEIPMRNIFCPPVWGFVGINHLIDINNTIHRYDAFEPYERYRKVRNSSLCIGTLTPEMRTMEYLTFFDESLWVKVAEEKVD
;
A
#
# COMPACT_ATOMS: atom_id res chain seq x y z
N MET A 1 20.34 -0.69 20.63
CA MET A 1 20.73 -1.19 19.29
C MET A 1 20.16 -0.21 18.30
N VAL A 2 20.99 0.44 17.49
CA VAL A 2 20.51 1.43 16.51
C VAL A 2 20.38 0.74 15.17
N ALA A 3 19.18 0.83 14.61
CA ALA A 3 18.87 0.32 13.29
C ALA A 3 19.11 1.42 12.26
N ARG A 4 19.97 1.18 11.27
CA ARG A 4 20.19 2.11 10.17
C ARG A 4 19.61 1.51 8.89
N ILE A 5 18.66 2.20 8.27
CA ILE A 5 18.16 1.83 6.93
C ILE A 5 19.18 2.33 5.91
N ILE A 6 19.54 1.51 4.93
CA ILE A 6 20.40 1.93 3.83
C ILE A 6 19.63 1.76 2.52
N ILE A 7 19.57 2.86 1.76
CA ILE A 7 18.97 2.91 0.43
C ILE A 7 20.14 3.15 -0.53
N ALA A 8 20.48 2.14 -1.31
CA ALA A 8 21.45 2.26 -2.38
C ALA A 8 20.77 2.25 -3.74
N GLY A 9 21.27 3.04 -4.67
CA GLY A 9 20.75 3.04 -6.01
C GLY A 9 21.64 3.76 -6.99
N GLU A 10 21.28 3.53 -8.24
CA GLU A 10 21.89 4.17 -9.38
C GLU A 10 21.41 5.62 -9.50
N SER A 11 22.32 6.54 -9.82
CA SER A 11 22.08 7.99 -9.87
C SER A 11 20.98 8.42 -10.85
N GLN A 12 20.66 7.60 -11.86
CA GLN A 12 19.59 7.88 -12.85
C GLN A 12 18.37 6.96 -12.70
N CYS A 13 18.27 6.20 -11.59
CA CYS A 13 17.12 5.33 -11.34
C CYS A 13 15.96 6.12 -10.72
N ASN A 14 14.83 6.20 -11.44
CA ASN A 14 13.62 6.88 -10.96
C ASN A 14 13.10 6.30 -9.64
N THR A 15 13.04 4.97 -9.54
CA THR A 15 12.60 4.27 -8.32
C THR A 15 13.53 4.54 -7.13
N PHE A 16 14.85 4.69 -7.35
CA PHE A 16 15.79 5.08 -6.30
C PHE A 16 15.51 6.49 -5.77
N ALA A 17 15.24 7.43 -6.67
CA ALA A 17 14.90 8.80 -6.32
C ALA A 17 13.58 8.88 -5.53
N GLU A 18 12.56 8.12 -5.94
CA GLU A 18 11.27 8.04 -5.25
C GLU A 18 11.40 7.48 -3.83
N ILE A 19 12.14 6.39 -3.66
CA ILE A 19 12.38 5.80 -2.34
C ILE A 19 13.17 6.77 -1.45
N CYS A 20 14.17 7.46 -2.00
CA CYS A 20 14.91 8.49 -1.26
C CYS A 20 13.99 9.65 -0.82
N PHE A 21 13.06 10.08 -1.69
CA PHE A 21 12.09 11.12 -1.36
C PHE A 21 11.15 10.70 -0.23
N ILE A 22 10.64 9.46 -0.26
CA ILE A 22 9.82 8.89 0.82
C ILE A 22 10.64 8.82 2.11
N ALA A 23 11.89 8.37 2.04
CA ALA A 23 12.77 8.28 3.21
C ALA A 23 13.08 9.67 3.81
N ASP A 24 13.27 10.70 2.98
CA ASP A 24 13.40 12.10 3.40
C ASP A 24 12.13 12.64 4.06
N TYR A 25 10.96 12.21 3.60
CA TYR A 25 9.69 12.56 4.24
C TYR A 25 9.56 11.86 5.60
N LEU A 26 9.85 10.56 5.67
CA LEU A 26 9.75 9.78 6.90
C LEU A 26 10.75 10.27 7.95
N SER A 27 11.98 10.63 7.58
CA SER A 27 12.99 11.16 8.51
C SER A 27 12.59 12.49 9.13
N LYS A 28 11.83 13.32 8.41
CA LYS A 28 11.31 14.59 8.92
C LYS A 28 10.11 14.42 9.86
N ASN A 29 9.30 13.38 9.66
CA ASN A 29 8.02 13.23 10.34
C ASN A 29 8.02 12.16 11.45
N LEU A 30 9.02 11.29 11.49
CA LEU A 30 9.15 10.23 12.50
C LEU A 30 10.43 10.44 13.33
N PRO A 31 10.31 10.63 14.65
CA PRO A 31 11.44 11.05 15.50
C PRO A 31 12.60 10.05 15.59
N ASP A 32 12.38 8.78 15.26
CA ASP A 32 13.39 7.70 15.31
C ASP A 32 13.72 7.12 13.93
N PHE A 33 13.19 7.68 12.84
CA PHE A 33 13.48 7.20 11.50
C PHE A 33 14.78 7.81 10.97
N CYS A 34 15.79 6.97 10.77
CA CYS A 34 17.05 7.36 10.14
C CYS A 34 17.40 6.42 8.98
N TYR A 35 17.97 7.00 7.94
CA TYR A 35 18.41 6.25 6.77
C TYR A 35 19.69 6.86 6.19
N ASP A 36 20.40 6.04 5.43
CA ASP A 36 21.62 6.35 4.73
C ASP A 36 21.44 6.15 3.24
N ARG A 37 21.94 7.11 2.45
CA ARG A 37 21.89 7.06 0.99
C ARG A 37 23.25 6.62 0.43
N ILE A 38 23.25 5.59 -0.41
CA ILE A 38 24.42 5.20 -1.20
C ILE A 38 24.07 5.36 -2.68
N GLU A 39 24.46 6.51 -3.23
CA GLU A 39 24.30 6.77 -4.65
C GLU A 39 25.54 6.28 -5.41
N LYS A 40 25.32 5.60 -6.55
CA LYS A 40 26.38 5.21 -7.47
C LYS A 40 26.10 5.72 -8.87
N PRO A 41 27.13 6.16 -9.62
CA PRO A 41 26.98 6.45 -11.04
C PRO A 41 26.45 5.24 -11.81
N VAL A 42 25.69 5.50 -12.87
CA VAL A 42 25.17 4.50 -13.84
C VAL A 42 26.21 3.45 -14.21
N LEU A 43 27.41 3.91 -14.58
CA LEU A 43 28.50 3.05 -15.05
C LEU A 43 29.06 2.13 -13.95
N ASP A 44 28.92 2.52 -12.69
CA ASP A 44 29.50 1.80 -11.55
C ASP A 44 28.47 0.91 -10.85
N TRP A 45 27.17 1.10 -11.10
CA TRP A 45 26.10 0.43 -10.37
C TRP A 45 26.21 -1.10 -10.48
N THR A 46 26.26 -1.64 -11.69
CA THR A 46 26.29 -3.09 -11.92
C THR A 46 27.51 -3.75 -11.25
N ALA A 47 28.68 -3.13 -11.37
CA ALA A 47 29.91 -3.63 -10.76
C ALA A 47 29.87 -3.55 -9.22
N TRP A 48 29.32 -2.45 -8.67
CA TRP A 48 29.15 -2.27 -7.24
C TRP A 48 28.11 -3.24 -6.67
N LEU A 49 26.99 -3.44 -7.35
CA LEU A 49 25.92 -4.35 -6.96
C LEU A 49 26.41 -5.80 -6.95
N PHE A 50 27.14 -6.22 -7.98
CA PHE A 50 27.73 -7.55 -8.04
C PHE A 50 28.68 -7.82 -6.87
N LYS A 51 29.58 -6.88 -6.55
CA LYS A 51 30.50 -6.98 -5.40
C LYS A 51 29.73 -7.04 -4.08
N THR A 52 28.69 -6.22 -3.95
CA THR A 52 27.85 -6.16 -2.74
C THR A 52 27.08 -7.46 -2.54
N ASN A 53 26.50 -8.01 -3.61
CA ASN A 53 25.85 -9.32 -3.62
C ASN A 53 26.81 -10.44 -3.22
N GLN A 54 28.02 -10.48 -3.78
CA GLN A 54 29.01 -11.50 -3.41
C GLN A 54 29.40 -11.39 -1.93
N LYS A 55 29.68 -10.18 -1.44
CA LYS A 55 30.08 -9.94 -0.04
C LYS A 55 28.98 -10.36 0.94
N ASN A 56 27.72 -10.07 0.60
CA ASN A 56 26.58 -10.27 1.50
C ASN A 56 25.81 -11.57 1.24
N LYS A 57 26.16 -12.33 0.20
CA LYS A 57 25.43 -13.51 -0.30
C LYS A 57 23.98 -13.16 -0.68
N TRP A 58 23.80 -12.07 -1.40
CA TRP A 58 22.51 -11.62 -1.92
C TRP A 58 22.38 -11.91 -3.43
N HIS A 59 21.14 -11.90 -3.92
CA HIS A 59 20.80 -12.14 -5.32
C HIS A 59 19.92 -11.00 -5.87
N HIS A 60 20.42 -9.76 -5.81
CA HIS A 60 19.71 -8.58 -6.32
C HIS A 60 20.23 -8.16 -7.70
N THR A 61 19.36 -7.75 -8.61
CA THR A 61 19.72 -7.60 -10.04
C THR A 61 19.61 -6.18 -10.58
N SER A 62 18.87 -5.29 -9.92
CA SER A 62 18.57 -3.94 -10.42
C SER A 62 18.76 -2.88 -9.34
N SER A 63 18.54 -1.60 -9.67
CA SER A 63 18.42 -0.51 -8.70
C SER A 63 16.95 -0.29 -8.36
N PRO A 64 16.58 0.13 -7.14
CA PRO A 64 17.41 0.34 -5.95
C PRO A 64 17.51 -0.89 -5.02
N LEU A 65 18.62 -0.98 -4.29
CA LEU A 65 18.85 -1.96 -3.23
C LEU A 65 18.64 -1.32 -1.86
N VAL A 66 17.63 -1.80 -1.12
CA VAL A 66 17.33 -1.31 0.23
C VAL A 66 17.56 -2.42 1.26
N TRP A 67 18.31 -2.12 2.31
CA TRP A 67 18.51 -3.05 3.44
C TRP A 67 18.61 -2.32 4.76
N LYS A 68 18.80 -3.08 5.83
CA LYS A 68 18.92 -2.58 7.19
C LYS A 68 20.20 -3.10 7.82
N GLU A 69 20.94 -2.21 8.47
CA GLU A 69 22.08 -2.55 9.32
C GLU A 69 21.70 -2.40 10.80
N LEU A 70 22.03 -3.42 11.59
CA LEU A 70 21.89 -3.37 13.05
C LEU A 70 23.25 -3.02 13.63
N LEU A 71 23.37 -1.81 14.19
CA LEU A 71 24.58 -1.39 14.91
C LEU A 71 24.46 -1.86 16.36
N THR A 72 25.14 -2.97 16.66
CA THR A 72 25.51 -3.34 18.03
C THR A 72 26.78 -2.60 18.42
N THR A 73 26.75 -1.87 19.54
CA THR A 73 27.97 -1.41 20.20
C THR A 73 28.70 -2.63 20.75
N GLY A 74 29.48 -3.29 19.91
CA GLY A 74 30.23 -4.49 20.25
C GLY A 74 30.30 -5.46 19.06
N LYS A 75 31.52 -5.70 18.58
CA LYS A 75 31.87 -6.58 17.45
C LYS A 75 31.14 -7.92 17.53
N SER A 76 30.18 -8.16 16.63
CA SER A 76 29.73 -9.46 16.12
C SER A 76 28.64 -9.20 15.09
N VAL A 77 28.96 -9.34 13.80
CA VAL A 77 27.97 -9.25 12.71
C VAL A 77 27.24 -10.58 12.63
N GLU A 78 26.13 -10.70 13.34
CA GLU A 78 25.17 -11.78 13.13
C GLU A 78 24.30 -11.40 11.92
N ARG A 79 24.43 -12.18 10.84
CA ARG A 79 23.61 -12.06 9.64
C ARG A 79 22.34 -12.89 9.82
N GLU A 80 21.34 -12.30 10.47
CA GLU A 80 19.98 -12.82 10.45
C GLU A 80 19.04 -11.84 9.75
N CYS A 81 18.25 -12.39 8.83
CA CYS A 81 17.19 -11.69 8.13
C CYS A 81 16.12 -11.27 9.14
N SER A 82 16.22 -10.05 9.65
CA SER A 82 15.38 -9.52 10.72
C SER A 82 14.46 -8.42 10.18
N TYR A 83 13.19 -8.79 9.98
CA TYR A 83 12.13 -7.88 9.58
C TYR A 83 11.77 -6.92 10.73
N ILE A 84 11.81 -5.61 10.44
CA ILE A 84 11.32 -4.44 11.21
C ILE A 84 11.60 -4.48 12.73
N GLY A 85 12.80 -4.02 13.09
CA GLY A 85 13.09 -3.53 14.43
C GLY A 85 12.27 -2.29 14.79
N THR A 86 11.62 -2.36 15.94
CA THR A 86 11.20 -1.20 16.72
C THR A 86 11.82 -1.34 18.12
N ASN A 87 12.24 -0.23 18.74
CA ASN A 87 12.84 -0.20 20.08
C ASN A 87 11.83 -0.43 21.23
N TYR A 88 10.67 -1.02 20.94
CA TYR A 88 9.69 -1.37 21.96
C TYR A 88 9.93 -2.82 22.41
N ALA A 89 10.28 -3.01 23.68
CA ALA A 89 10.46 -4.33 24.32
C ALA A 89 9.21 -5.23 24.28
N THR A 90 8.11 -4.76 23.70
CA THR A 90 6.78 -5.39 23.70
C THR A 90 6.30 -5.93 22.36
N LYS A 91 7.00 -5.72 21.23
CA LYS A 91 6.59 -6.28 19.92
C LYS A 91 7.47 -7.46 19.52
N VAL A 92 7.15 -8.61 20.11
CA VAL A 92 7.74 -9.91 19.78
C VAL A 92 7.00 -10.48 18.58
N LEU A 93 7.68 -10.65 17.43
CA LEU A 93 7.18 -11.52 16.38
C LEU A 93 7.23 -12.94 16.91
N LYS A 94 6.05 -13.56 17.10
CA LYS A 94 5.95 -14.94 17.56
C LYS A 94 5.39 -15.76 16.41
N TYR A 95 6.20 -16.71 15.95
CA TYR A 95 5.68 -17.80 15.15
C TYR A 95 4.93 -18.77 16.08
N VAL A 96 3.71 -19.11 15.72
CA VAL A 96 2.87 -20.02 16.50
C VAL A 96 2.25 -21.03 15.54
N GLU A 97 2.55 -22.31 15.74
CA GLU A 97 1.99 -23.39 14.92
C GLU A 97 0.49 -23.59 15.15
N LYS A 98 0.02 -23.30 16.37
CA LYS A 98 -1.37 -23.46 16.78
C LYS A 98 -2.08 -22.11 16.83
N ILE A 99 -2.95 -21.87 15.85
CA ILE A 99 -3.70 -20.61 15.72
C ILE A 99 -4.49 -20.23 16.97
N GLY A 100 -5.02 -21.20 17.74
CA GLY A 100 -5.78 -20.92 18.97
C GLY A 100 -4.99 -20.11 20.00
N LEU A 101 -3.68 -20.39 20.15
CA LEU A 101 -2.80 -19.64 21.04
C LEU A 101 -2.53 -18.21 20.55
N ALA A 102 -2.51 -18.01 19.22
CA ALA A 102 -2.38 -16.68 18.66
C ALA A 102 -3.66 -15.86 18.89
N LEU A 103 -4.84 -16.47 18.75
CA LEU A 103 -6.12 -15.77 18.79
C LEU A 103 -6.54 -15.23 20.16
N THR A 104 -6.13 -15.86 21.27
CA THR A 104 -6.62 -15.51 22.62
C THR A 104 -6.36 -14.04 23.00
N ASN A 105 -5.24 -13.46 22.55
CA ASN A 105 -4.86 -12.08 22.83
C ASN A 105 -4.72 -11.24 21.56
N THR A 106 -5.51 -11.54 20.52
CA THR A 106 -5.47 -10.81 19.25
C THR A 106 -6.57 -9.76 19.18
N ASP A 107 -6.17 -8.50 19.00
CA ASP A 107 -7.09 -7.38 18.72
C ASP A 107 -7.42 -7.27 17.23
N ILE A 108 -6.44 -7.54 16.36
CA ILE A 108 -6.55 -7.44 14.90
C ILE A 108 -5.98 -8.72 14.28
N LEU A 109 -6.82 -9.44 13.54
CA LEU A 109 -6.45 -10.61 12.76
C LEU A 109 -6.43 -10.25 11.27
N ILE A 110 -5.29 -10.50 10.61
CA ILE A 110 -5.16 -10.38 9.15
C ILE A 110 -5.12 -11.79 8.57
N ILE A 111 -6.07 -12.13 7.70
CA ILE A 111 -6.17 -13.48 7.11
C ILE A 111 -5.58 -13.43 5.70
N LEU A 112 -4.38 -13.98 5.52
CA LEU A 112 -3.74 -14.11 4.20
C LEU A 112 -4.11 -15.42 3.47
N ASP A 113 -4.62 -16.40 4.23
CA ASP A 113 -4.97 -17.71 3.71
C ASP A 113 -6.14 -17.65 2.73
N HIS A 114 -5.92 -18.17 1.53
CA HIS A 114 -6.93 -18.36 0.50
C HIS A 114 -6.50 -19.53 -0.39
N ILE A 115 -7.45 -20.11 -1.12
CA ILE A 115 -7.12 -21.05 -2.19
C ILE A 115 -6.86 -20.22 -3.46
N PRO A 116 -5.68 -20.29 -4.08
CA PRO A 116 -5.41 -19.61 -5.35
C PRO A 116 -6.32 -20.14 -6.46
N PHE A 117 -6.69 -19.27 -7.40
CA PHE A 117 -7.47 -19.69 -8.57
C PHE A 117 -6.57 -20.42 -9.57
N SER A 118 -7.06 -21.53 -10.12
CA SER A 118 -6.43 -22.23 -11.24
C SER A 118 -7.34 -22.10 -12.46
N GLU A 119 -6.78 -21.80 -13.63
CA GLU A 119 -7.53 -21.68 -14.88
C GLU A 119 -8.23 -23.00 -15.27
N ASP A 120 -7.68 -24.14 -14.84
CA ASP A 120 -8.26 -25.47 -15.08
C ASP A 120 -9.47 -25.78 -14.17
N GLN A 121 -9.74 -24.94 -13.16
CA GLN A 121 -10.78 -25.17 -12.17
C GLN A 121 -12.04 -24.34 -12.47
N ALA A 122 -13.22 -24.96 -12.36
CA ALA A 122 -14.47 -24.23 -12.42
C ALA A 122 -14.58 -23.24 -11.25
N ILE A 123 -15.06 -22.02 -11.50
CA ILE A 123 -15.19 -20.97 -10.47
C ILE A 123 -16.00 -21.43 -9.25
N GLY A 124 -17.03 -22.27 -9.46
CA GLY A 124 -17.85 -22.83 -8.39
C GLY A 124 -17.06 -23.72 -7.43
N ASP A 125 -16.16 -24.57 -7.97
CA ASP A 125 -15.32 -25.45 -7.16
C ASP A 125 -14.29 -24.62 -6.38
N TRP A 126 -13.69 -23.61 -7.02
CA TRP A 126 -12.75 -22.71 -6.38
C TRP A 126 -13.37 -21.94 -5.20
N LEU A 127 -14.61 -21.43 -5.38
CA LEU A 127 -15.36 -20.78 -4.31
C LEU A 127 -15.74 -21.78 -3.21
N HIS A 128 -16.10 -23.01 -3.56
CA HIS A 128 -16.41 -24.06 -2.59
C HIS A 128 -15.21 -24.44 -1.72
N ASP A 129 -14.01 -24.52 -2.30
CA ASP A 129 -12.80 -24.83 -1.54
C ASP A 129 -12.37 -23.68 -0.63
N ASN A 130 -12.50 -22.43 -1.11
CA ASN A 130 -12.33 -21.25 -0.27
C ASN A 130 -13.37 -21.21 0.88
N LYS A 131 -14.62 -21.59 0.61
CA LYS A 131 -15.66 -21.69 1.65
C LYS A 131 -15.27 -22.69 2.74
N LYS A 132 -14.80 -23.88 2.38
CA LYS A 132 -14.33 -24.89 3.36
C LYS A 132 -13.18 -24.35 4.21
N LEU A 133 -12.22 -23.67 3.58
CA LEU A 133 -11.09 -23.05 4.27
C LEU A 133 -11.56 -22.00 5.29
N MET A 134 -12.44 -21.09 4.87
CA MET A 134 -12.98 -20.04 5.74
C MET A 134 -13.82 -20.61 6.88
N GLN A 135 -14.61 -21.66 6.64
CA GLN A 135 -15.36 -22.35 7.69
C GLN A 135 -14.42 -22.99 8.73
N LYS A 136 -13.32 -23.60 8.29
CA LYS A 136 -12.29 -24.13 9.18
C LYS A 136 -11.66 -23.03 10.03
N ILE A 137 -11.31 -21.89 9.43
CA ILE A 137 -10.79 -20.72 10.15
C ILE A 137 -11.82 -20.18 11.15
N ALA A 138 -13.09 -20.08 10.76
CA ALA A 138 -14.17 -19.63 11.63
C ALA A 138 -14.33 -20.51 12.88
N LEU A 139 -14.17 -21.84 12.76
CA LEU A 139 -14.17 -22.74 13.93
C LEU A 139 -13.08 -22.38 14.94
N MET A 140 -11.88 -22.08 14.44
CA MET A 140 -10.72 -21.74 15.27
C MET A 140 -10.90 -20.37 15.94
N ILE A 141 -11.45 -19.40 15.21
CA ILE A 141 -11.83 -18.08 15.75
C ILE A 141 -12.91 -18.23 16.82
N ASN A 142 -13.98 -18.96 16.52
CA ASN A 142 -15.10 -19.16 17.45
C ASN A 142 -14.65 -19.78 18.79
N ALA A 143 -13.61 -20.61 18.77
CA ALA A 143 -13.12 -21.30 19.96
C ALA A 143 -12.21 -20.45 20.86
N SER A 144 -11.52 -19.43 20.32
CA SER A 144 -10.39 -18.80 21.03
C SER A 144 -10.32 -17.28 20.94
N ALA A 145 -11.04 -16.66 20.00
CA ALA A 145 -10.93 -15.22 19.77
C ALA A 145 -11.82 -14.40 20.71
N SER A 146 -11.42 -13.14 20.92
CA SER A 146 -12.25 -12.13 21.58
C SER A 146 -13.37 -11.65 20.66
N SER A 147 -14.56 -11.38 21.21
CA SER A 147 -15.69 -10.80 20.46
C SER A 147 -15.44 -9.39 19.94
N LYS A 148 -14.44 -8.69 20.52
CA LYS A 148 -14.01 -7.35 20.08
C LYS A 148 -12.96 -7.38 18.98
N MET A 149 -12.44 -8.56 18.61
CA MET A 149 -11.42 -8.71 17.59
C MET A 149 -11.92 -8.15 16.25
N LYS A 150 -11.02 -7.47 15.53
CA LYS A 150 -11.22 -7.00 14.17
C LYS A 150 -10.53 -7.92 13.19
N ILE A 151 -11.17 -8.20 12.06
CA ILE A 151 -10.68 -9.10 11.03
C ILE A 151 -10.51 -8.31 9.74
N ILE A 152 -9.33 -8.41 9.15
CA ILE A 152 -8.98 -7.78 7.88
C ILE A 152 -8.62 -8.86 6.88
N LEU A 153 -9.32 -8.88 5.75
CA LEU A 153 -8.93 -9.68 4.59
C LEU A 153 -8.29 -8.73 3.56
N PRO A 154 -7.03 -8.94 3.15
CA PRO A 154 -6.49 -8.22 2.00
C PRO A 154 -7.18 -8.70 0.71
N ASN A 155 -6.96 -7.98 -0.38
CA ASN A 155 -7.36 -8.38 -1.73
C ASN A 155 -6.54 -9.59 -2.24
N LEU A 156 -6.78 -10.75 -1.66
CA LEU A 156 -6.21 -12.04 -2.07
C LEU A 156 -7.34 -13.05 -2.31
N GLY A 157 -7.33 -13.72 -3.46
CA GLY A 157 -8.39 -14.63 -3.88
C GLY A 157 -9.76 -13.95 -3.91
N PRO A 158 -10.86 -14.66 -3.55
CA PRO A 158 -12.21 -14.09 -3.57
C PRO A 158 -12.50 -13.40 -2.23
N ALA A 159 -11.76 -12.32 -1.92
CA ALA A 159 -11.72 -11.71 -0.59
C ALA A 159 -13.11 -11.31 -0.03
N CYS A 160 -13.97 -10.70 -0.84
CA CYS A 160 -15.33 -10.33 -0.43
C CYS A 160 -16.23 -11.55 -0.17
N TYR A 161 -16.07 -12.61 -0.96
CA TYR A 161 -16.77 -13.88 -0.74
C TYR A 161 -16.29 -14.52 0.57
N ASN A 162 -14.98 -14.57 0.80
CA ASN A 162 -14.38 -15.12 2.01
C ASN A 162 -14.86 -14.38 3.26
N ALA A 163 -14.88 -13.04 3.23
CA ALA A 163 -15.42 -12.21 4.31
C ALA A 163 -16.89 -12.53 4.60
N THR A 164 -17.69 -12.75 3.55
CA THR A 164 -19.12 -13.10 3.66
C THR A 164 -19.30 -14.47 4.32
N VAL A 165 -18.57 -15.49 3.86
CA VAL A 165 -18.60 -16.84 4.45
C VAL A 165 -18.17 -16.80 5.92
N LEU A 166 -17.12 -16.04 6.23
CA LEU A 166 -16.63 -15.87 7.59
C LEU A 166 -17.69 -15.19 8.47
N SER A 167 -18.29 -14.10 7.99
CA SER A 167 -19.36 -13.38 8.70
C SER A 167 -20.59 -14.24 8.98
N GLN A 168 -20.88 -15.24 8.15
CA GLN A 168 -21.99 -16.18 8.38
C GLN A 168 -21.61 -17.32 9.34
N SER A 169 -20.32 -17.67 9.40
CA SER A 169 -19.82 -18.80 10.19
C SER A 169 -19.41 -18.41 11.62
N LEU A 170 -19.11 -17.12 11.86
CA LEU A 170 -18.76 -16.59 13.16
C LEU A 170 -20.00 -16.32 14.02
N THR A 171 -19.97 -16.75 15.29
CA THR A 171 -21.15 -16.72 16.15
C THR A 171 -21.21 -15.50 17.07
N HIS A 172 -20.07 -14.89 17.39
CA HIS A 172 -19.96 -13.86 18.42
C HIS A 172 -19.15 -12.62 18.02
N ILE A 173 -18.53 -12.62 16.84
CA ILE A 173 -17.86 -11.44 16.28
C ILE A 173 -18.87 -10.66 15.44
N SER A 174 -18.95 -9.34 15.66
CA SER A 174 -19.80 -8.47 14.87
C SER A 174 -19.38 -8.46 13.40
N LYS A 175 -20.36 -8.50 12.48
CA LYS A 175 -20.12 -8.39 11.03
C LYS A 175 -19.40 -7.08 10.67
N HIS A 176 -19.64 -6.02 11.45
CA HIS A 176 -18.97 -4.72 11.28
C HIS A 176 -17.47 -4.74 11.63
N ASN A 177 -17.01 -5.78 12.32
CA ASN A 177 -15.59 -5.95 12.64
C ASN A 177 -14.82 -6.69 11.54
N ILE A 178 -15.49 -7.14 10.47
CA ILE A 178 -14.88 -7.86 9.36
C ILE A 178 -14.84 -6.92 8.17
N ILE A 179 -13.64 -6.60 7.69
CA ILE A 179 -13.44 -5.71 6.56
C ILE A 179 -12.55 -6.36 5.50
N VAL A 180 -12.75 -5.96 4.25
CA VAL A 180 -11.86 -6.28 3.14
C VAL A 180 -11.08 -5.02 2.80
N ALA A 181 -9.76 -5.12 2.73
CA ALA A 181 -8.89 -4.04 2.28
C ALA A 181 -8.76 -4.11 0.75
N THR A 182 -9.11 -3.02 0.07
CA THR A 182 -9.17 -2.91 -1.40
C THR A 182 -8.40 -1.71 -1.94
N SER A 183 -7.67 -1.02 -1.07
CA SER A 183 -6.94 0.21 -1.41
C SER A 183 -5.83 -0.03 -2.43
N ASP A 184 -5.30 -1.25 -2.51
CA ASP A 184 -4.31 -1.65 -3.52
C ASP A 184 -4.81 -1.39 -4.94
N LEU A 185 -6.06 -1.73 -5.24
CA LEU A 185 -6.67 -1.53 -6.56
C LEU A 185 -6.82 -0.04 -6.91
N GLY A 186 -7.29 0.78 -5.96
CA GLY A 186 -7.43 2.22 -6.18
C GLY A 186 -6.07 2.90 -6.35
N MET A 187 -5.09 2.52 -5.51
CA MET A 187 -3.73 3.07 -5.57
C MET A 187 -3.01 2.73 -6.87
N GLU A 188 -3.27 1.56 -7.46
CA GLU A 188 -2.72 1.14 -8.76
C GLU A 188 -3.11 2.10 -9.90
N VAL A 189 -4.35 2.62 -9.89
CA VAL A 189 -4.86 3.54 -10.93
C VAL A 189 -4.45 4.99 -10.67
N THR A 190 -4.07 5.33 -9.43
CA THR A 190 -3.84 6.72 -9.02
C THR A 190 -2.75 7.44 -9.84
N PRO A 191 -1.58 6.83 -10.17
CA PRO A 191 -0.56 7.46 -11.02
C PRO A 191 -1.04 7.80 -12.42
N ILE A 192 -1.83 6.91 -13.01
CA ILE A 192 -2.38 7.06 -14.37
C ILE A 192 -3.31 8.27 -14.41
N ILE A 193 -4.28 8.34 -13.48
CA ILE A 193 -5.24 9.45 -13.43
C ILE A 193 -4.57 10.78 -13.05
N ALA A 194 -3.53 10.76 -12.21
CA ALA A 194 -2.76 11.94 -11.85
C ALA A 194 -2.05 12.54 -13.06
N LYS A 195 -1.40 11.68 -13.86
CA LYS A 195 -0.72 12.05 -15.09
C LYS A 195 -1.70 12.60 -16.13
N MET A 196 -2.81 11.90 -16.38
CA MET A 196 -3.82 12.31 -17.38
C MET A 196 -4.45 13.67 -17.09
N ASN A 197 -4.62 14.01 -15.81
CA ASN A 197 -5.30 15.23 -15.37
C ASN A 197 -4.33 16.31 -14.87
N GLU A 198 -3.01 16.09 -14.99
CA GLU A 198 -1.97 17.01 -14.51
C GLU A 198 -2.09 17.37 -13.02
N ILE A 199 -2.62 16.45 -12.20
CA ILE A 199 -2.77 16.65 -10.75
C ILE A 199 -1.59 16.01 -10.02
N PRO A 200 -0.94 16.71 -9.07
CA PRO A 200 0.07 16.09 -8.22
C PRO A 200 -0.50 14.91 -7.42
N MET A 201 0.17 13.76 -7.43
CA MET A 201 -0.26 12.55 -6.70
C MET A 201 -0.66 12.79 -5.24
N ARG A 202 0.08 13.64 -4.52
CA ARG A 202 -0.21 14.03 -3.12
C ARG A 202 -1.58 14.69 -2.90
N ASN A 203 -2.19 15.19 -3.98
CA ASN A 203 -3.47 15.85 -3.95
C ASN A 203 -4.62 14.89 -4.29
N ILE A 204 -4.36 13.67 -4.73
CA ILE A 204 -5.39 12.68 -5.07
C ILE A 204 -5.56 11.71 -3.90
N PHE A 205 -6.81 11.50 -3.49
CA PHE A 205 -7.13 10.47 -2.51
C PHE A 205 -7.31 9.12 -3.20
N CYS A 206 -7.15 8.02 -2.47
CA CYS A 206 -7.33 6.67 -3.03
C CYS A 206 -8.71 6.54 -3.69
N PRO A 207 -8.79 6.19 -4.99
CA PRO A 207 -10.05 5.94 -5.67
C PRO A 207 -10.91 4.92 -4.92
N PRO A 208 -12.22 5.19 -4.78
CA PRO A 208 -13.15 4.23 -4.20
C PRO A 208 -13.27 2.99 -5.10
N VAL A 209 -13.43 1.83 -4.47
CA VAL A 209 -13.62 0.53 -5.15
C VAL A 209 -14.99 -0.02 -4.77
N TRP A 210 -15.82 -0.29 -5.77
CA TRP A 210 -17.16 -0.83 -5.64
C TRP A 210 -17.21 -2.29 -6.06
N GLY A 211 -18.23 -3.01 -5.57
CA GLY A 211 -18.52 -4.39 -5.98
C GLY A 211 -17.83 -5.46 -5.13
N PHE A 212 -17.70 -6.65 -5.70
CA PHE A 212 -17.10 -7.83 -5.08
C PHE A 212 -15.66 -8.02 -5.56
N VAL A 213 -14.72 -7.49 -4.78
CA VAL A 213 -13.29 -7.65 -5.04
C VAL A 213 -12.90 -9.13 -5.05
N GLY A 214 -12.11 -9.50 -6.06
CA GLY A 214 -11.77 -10.89 -6.40
C GLY A 214 -12.75 -11.59 -7.35
N ILE A 215 -13.85 -10.96 -7.74
CA ILE A 215 -14.79 -11.48 -8.75
C ILE A 215 -15.15 -10.37 -9.76
N ASN A 216 -15.91 -9.37 -9.33
CA ASN A 216 -16.37 -8.25 -10.16
C ASN A 216 -16.31 -6.97 -9.33
N HIS A 217 -15.34 -6.11 -9.62
CA HIS A 217 -15.16 -4.83 -8.94
C HIS A 217 -15.03 -3.70 -9.95
N LEU A 218 -15.31 -2.49 -9.50
CA LEU A 218 -15.18 -1.25 -10.27
C LEU A 218 -14.38 -0.25 -9.44
N ILE A 219 -13.27 0.22 -9.99
CA ILE A 219 -12.54 1.36 -9.44
C ILE A 219 -13.22 2.61 -9.98
N ASP A 220 -13.65 3.52 -9.12
CA ASP A 220 -14.45 4.68 -9.52
C ASP A 220 -13.61 5.96 -9.51
N ILE A 221 -13.08 6.26 -10.70
CA ILE A 221 -12.24 7.44 -10.95
C ILE A 221 -13.06 8.72 -10.81
N ASN A 222 -14.32 8.72 -11.24
CA ASN A 222 -15.15 9.94 -11.25
C ASN A 222 -15.42 10.45 -9.83
N ASN A 223 -15.71 9.55 -8.90
CA ASN A 223 -15.89 9.90 -7.49
C ASN A 223 -14.59 9.93 -6.68
N THR A 224 -13.44 9.81 -7.33
CA THR A 224 -12.14 10.03 -6.67
C THR A 224 -12.06 11.49 -6.23
N ILE A 225 -11.73 11.71 -4.97
CA ILE A 225 -11.58 13.06 -4.41
C ILE A 225 -10.17 13.54 -4.70
N HIS A 226 -10.04 14.80 -5.11
CA HIS A 226 -8.74 15.47 -5.17
C HIS A 226 -8.79 16.85 -4.50
N ARG A 227 -7.64 17.30 -4.03
CA ARG A 227 -7.40 18.64 -3.50
C ARG A 227 -6.92 19.56 -4.62
N TYR A 228 -7.50 20.75 -4.71
CA TYR A 228 -7.10 21.77 -5.67
C TYR A 228 -7.18 23.15 -5.02
N ASP A 229 -6.47 24.13 -5.58
CA ASP A 229 -6.56 25.51 -5.13
C ASP A 229 -7.61 26.24 -5.98
N ALA A 230 -8.72 26.63 -5.36
CA ALA A 230 -9.72 27.48 -5.99
C ALA A 230 -9.25 28.93 -5.96
N PHE A 231 -9.22 29.58 -7.14
CA PHE A 231 -8.88 30.99 -7.23
C PHE A 231 -10.14 31.85 -7.18
N GLU A 232 -10.26 32.64 -6.11
CA GLU A 232 -11.32 33.63 -5.95
C GLU A 232 -10.79 35.01 -6.33
N PRO A 233 -11.15 35.54 -7.52
CA PRO A 233 -10.67 36.84 -7.96
C PRO A 233 -11.36 37.98 -7.20
N TYR A 234 -10.60 38.98 -6.76
CA TYR A 234 -11.19 40.24 -6.30
C TYR A 234 -11.86 40.98 -7.46
N GLU A 235 -12.88 41.80 -7.20
CA GLU A 235 -13.60 42.53 -8.27
C GLU A 235 -12.69 43.25 -9.27
N ARG A 236 -11.58 43.81 -8.79
CA ARG A 236 -10.63 44.56 -9.60
C ARG A 236 -9.88 43.71 -10.62
N TYR A 237 -9.77 42.39 -10.42
CA TYR A 237 -9.12 41.47 -11.35
C TYR A 237 -9.77 41.53 -12.75
N ARG A 238 -11.09 41.68 -12.81
CA ARG A 238 -11.82 41.80 -14.08
C ARG A 238 -11.70 43.19 -14.72
N LYS A 239 -11.32 44.21 -13.95
CA LYS A 239 -11.37 45.62 -14.34
C LYS A 239 -10.00 46.18 -14.76
N VAL A 240 -8.90 45.67 -14.22
CA VAL A 240 -7.55 46.22 -14.43
C VAL A 240 -6.60 45.16 -14.98
N ARG A 241 -6.03 45.41 -16.17
CA ARG A 241 -4.95 44.58 -16.73
C ARG A 241 -3.61 44.98 -16.12
N ASN A 242 -2.73 44.00 -15.89
CA ASN A 242 -1.35 44.19 -15.41
C ASN A 242 -1.22 44.86 -14.03
N SER A 243 -2.12 44.56 -13.08
CA SER A 243 -2.00 45.05 -11.71
C SER A 243 -0.87 44.33 -10.96
N SER A 244 -0.02 45.08 -10.24
CA SER A 244 0.99 44.54 -9.33
C SER A 244 0.45 44.15 -7.95
N LEU A 245 -0.81 44.46 -7.66
CA LEU A 245 -1.45 44.18 -6.38
C LEU A 245 -2.10 42.78 -6.40
N CYS A 246 -2.09 42.08 -5.26
CA CYS A 246 -2.67 40.73 -5.06
C CYS A 246 -4.10 40.55 -5.64
N ILE A 247 -4.23 39.87 -6.78
CA ILE A 247 -5.45 39.88 -7.62
C ILE A 247 -6.61 39.00 -7.13
N GLY A 248 -6.39 38.18 -6.11
CA GLY A 248 -7.39 37.29 -5.54
C GLY A 248 -6.78 36.43 -4.44
N THR A 249 -7.57 35.47 -3.96
CA THR A 249 -7.16 34.51 -2.93
C THR A 249 -7.16 33.10 -3.51
N LEU A 250 -6.18 32.28 -3.12
CA LEU A 250 -6.17 30.85 -3.38
C LEU A 250 -6.63 30.14 -2.11
N THR A 251 -7.71 29.37 -2.23
CA THR A 251 -8.28 28.60 -1.12
C THR A 251 -8.19 27.10 -1.48
N PRO A 252 -7.52 26.27 -0.66
CA PRO A 252 -7.51 24.84 -0.88
C PRO A 252 -8.92 24.24 -0.67
N GLU A 253 -9.41 23.56 -1.69
CA GLU A 253 -10.72 22.89 -1.70
C GLU A 253 -10.57 21.41 -2.05
N MET A 254 -11.62 20.63 -1.81
CA MET A 254 -11.71 19.22 -2.18
C MET A 254 -12.98 18.99 -3.01
N ARG A 255 -12.85 18.24 -4.10
CA ARG A 255 -13.98 17.87 -4.96
C ARG A 255 -13.72 16.54 -5.67
N THR A 256 -14.77 15.98 -6.27
CA THR A 256 -14.68 14.81 -7.14
C THR A 256 -13.97 15.15 -8.45
N MET A 257 -13.26 14.18 -9.02
CA MET A 257 -12.57 14.32 -10.31
C MET A 257 -13.52 14.28 -11.52
N GLU A 258 -14.80 13.98 -11.31
CA GLU A 258 -15.84 13.90 -12.35
C GLU A 258 -15.77 15.04 -13.39
N TYR A 259 -15.57 16.29 -12.97
CA TYR A 259 -15.53 17.42 -13.91
C TYR A 259 -14.32 17.44 -14.86
N LEU A 260 -13.23 16.76 -14.49
CA LEU A 260 -12.05 16.61 -15.34
C LEU A 260 -12.23 15.47 -16.33
N THR A 261 -12.97 14.44 -15.93
CA THR A 261 -13.18 13.22 -16.70
C THR A 261 -14.48 13.20 -17.50
N PHE A 262 -15.42 14.11 -17.22
CA PHE A 262 -16.79 14.09 -17.76
C PHE A 262 -16.86 14.01 -19.29
N PHE A 263 -15.92 14.64 -20.00
CA PHE A 263 -15.90 14.69 -21.45
C PHE A 263 -14.94 13.68 -22.10
N ASP A 264 -14.21 12.89 -21.31
CA ASP A 264 -13.26 11.90 -21.85
C ASP A 264 -13.91 10.51 -21.95
N GLU A 265 -14.62 10.27 -23.05
CA GLU A 265 -15.22 8.96 -23.35
C GLU A 265 -14.18 7.83 -23.49
N SER A 266 -12.90 8.17 -23.71
CA SER A 266 -11.80 7.23 -23.86
C SER A 266 -11.06 6.93 -22.56
N LEU A 267 -11.44 7.54 -21.43
CA LEU A 267 -10.76 7.43 -20.14
C LEU A 267 -10.50 5.97 -19.75
N TRP A 268 -11.53 5.12 -19.79
CA TRP A 268 -11.41 3.72 -19.38
C TRP A 268 -10.52 2.90 -20.31
N VAL A 269 -10.48 3.24 -21.60
CA VAL A 269 -9.58 2.59 -22.57
C VAL A 269 -8.13 2.96 -22.27
N LYS A 270 -7.84 4.26 -22.08
CA LYS A 270 -6.50 4.73 -21.74
C LYS A 270 -6.00 4.17 -20.41
N VAL A 271 -6.87 4.07 -19.41
CA VAL A 271 -6.53 3.48 -18.10
C VAL A 271 -6.26 1.98 -18.24
N ALA A 272 -7.03 1.27 -19.07
CA ALA A 272 -6.79 -0.15 -19.32
C ALA A 272 -5.48 -0.39 -20.09
N GLU A 273 -5.14 0.47 -21.06
CA GLU A 273 -3.88 0.40 -21.81
C GLU A 273 -2.67 0.66 -20.91
N GLU A 274 -2.66 1.75 -20.12
CA GLU A 274 -1.55 2.07 -19.23
C GLU A 274 -1.39 1.10 -18.03
N LYS A 275 -2.41 0.28 -17.72
CA LYS A 275 -2.30 -0.76 -16.67
C LYS A 275 -1.51 -2.00 -17.11
N VAL A 276 -1.37 -2.23 -18.41
CA VAL A 276 -0.72 -3.44 -18.96
C VAL A 276 0.78 -3.26 -19.15
N ASP A 277 1.25 -2.01 -19.20
CA ASP A 277 2.66 -1.60 -19.31
C ASP A 277 3.36 -1.52 -17.93
#